data_AF-A0A2M7YHH4-F1
#
_entry.id   AF-A0A2M7YHH4-F1
#
_cell.length_a   1.000
_cell.length_b   1.000
_cell.length_c   1.000
_cell.angle_alpha   90.00
_cell.angle_beta   90.00
_cell.angle_gamma   90.00
#
_symmetry.space_group_name_H-M   'P 1'
#
loop_
_entity.id
_entity.type
_entity.pdbx_description
1 polymer ?
#
loop_
_entity_poly.entity_id
_entity_poly.type
_entity_poly.pdbx_seq_one_letter_code
_entity_poly.pdbx_strand_id
1 'polypeptide(L)'
;ICRYTAVKDEEIWAQIVDYSEAYPQGKPGSLGEVNYAQLKSGEITIQGKKVPTGNLSSYPKAVEIANTLKEWIKQGDFLLSEPVAYLPGPETGYTFKPLKERPLE
;
A
#
# COMPACT_ATOMS: atom_id res chain seq x y z
N ILE A 1 -1.25 12.28 -18.21
CA ILE A 1 0.05 12.19 -17.51
C ILE A 1 -0.02 11.34 -16.23
N CYS A 2 -1.14 11.28 -15.47
CA CYS A 2 -1.22 10.49 -14.21
C CYS A 2 -2.11 9.22 -14.28
N ARG A 3 -2.13 8.47 -15.39
CA ARG A 3 -3.13 7.40 -15.60
C ARG A 3 -3.09 6.30 -14.53
N TYR A 4 -1.89 5.90 -14.12
CA TYR A 4 -1.70 4.84 -13.11
C TYR A 4 -1.88 5.32 -11.67
N THR A 5 -1.91 6.63 -11.43
CA THR A 5 -2.07 7.23 -10.10
C THR A 5 -3.44 7.86 -9.90
N ALA A 6 -4.31 7.81 -10.93
CA ALA A 6 -5.68 8.31 -10.90
C ALA A 6 -6.73 7.18 -10.72
N VAL A 7 -6.31 6.04 -10.17
CA VAL A 7 -7.20 4.92 -9.84
C VAL A 7 -8.10 5.27 -8.66
N LYS A 8 -9.34 4.76 -8.66
CA LYS A 8 -10.30 5.02 -7.58
C LYS A 8 -10.02 4.10 -6.39
N ASP A 9 -10.44 4.51 -5.20
CA ASP A 9 -10.32 3.70 -3.98
C ASP A 9 -10.99 2.32 -4.11
N GLU A 10 -12.04 2.20 -4.92
CA GLU A 10 -12.75 0.93 -5.21
C GLU A 10 -11.91 -0.05 -6.06
N GLU A 11 -10.91 0.47 -6.77
CA GLU A 11 -10.04 -0.27 -7.69
C GLU A 11 -8.70 -0.65 -7.05
N ILE A 12 -8.40 -0.11 -5.86
CA ILE A 12 -7.17 -0.40 -5.12
C ILE A 12 -7.47 -1.55 -4.14
N TRP A 13 -7.12 -2.77 -4.55
CA TRP A 13 -7.28 -3.98 -3.74
C TRP A 13 -6.06 -4.25 -2.86
N ALA A 14 -6.31 -4.76 -1.65
CA ALA A 14 -5.31 -5.14 -0.67
C ALA A 14 -5.68 -6.45 0.04
N GLN A 15 -4.65 -7.17 0.49
CA GLN A 15 -4.80 -8.39 1.30
C GLN A 15 -4.92 -8.03 2.78
N ILE A 16 -5.75 -8.78 3.52
CA ILE A 16 -5.78 -8.74 4.98
C ILE A 16 -4.74 -9.72 5.51
N VAL A 17 -3.65 -9.17 6.07
CA VAL A 17 -2.50 -9.95 6.55
C VAL A 17 -2.63 -10.26 8.04
N ASP A 18 -2.38 -11.51 8.42
CA ASP A 18 -2.24 -11.91 9.82
C ASP A 18 -0.82 -11.61 10.34
N TYR A 19 -0.71 -10.58 11.18
CA TYR A 19 0.54 -10.19 11.84
C TYR A 19 0.85 -10.98 13.11
N SER A 20 -0.06 -11.86 13.58
CA SER A 20 0.13 -12.65 14.79
C SER A 20 0.92 -13.94 14.51
N GLU A 21 0.50 -14.74 13.53
CA GLU A 21 1.12 -16.04 13.24
C GLU A 21 1.70 -16.10 11.83
N ALA A 22 0.90 -15.74 10.82
CA ALA A 22 1.29 -15.98 9.43
C ALA A 22 2.51 -15.15 9.01
N TYR A 23 2.48 -13.83 9.23
CA TYR A 23 3.54 -12.92 8.81
C TYR A 23 4.89 -13.21 9.48
N PRO A 24 4.99 -13.34 10.83
CA PRO A 24 6.27 -13.63 11.49
C PRO A 24 6.88 -14.98 11.11
N GLN A 25 6.04 -15.96 10.76
CA GLN A 25 6.48 -17.31 10.39
C GLN A 25 6.68 -17.47 8.87
N GLY A 26 6.48 -16.41 8.09
CA GLY A 26 6.55 -16.48 6.62
C GLY A 26 5.54 -17.46 6.00
N LYS A 27 4.42 -17.74 6.67
CA LYS A 27 3.37 -18.62 6.15
C LYS A 27 2.56 -17.86 5.10
N PRO A 28 2.35 -18.43 3.90
CA PRO A 28 1.53 -17.79 2.89
C PRO A 28 0.06 -17.78 3.34
N GLY A 29 -0.67 -16.71 3.04
CA GLY A 29 -2.10 -16.63 3.33
C GLY A 29 -2.62 -15.21 3.39
N SER A 30 -3.95 -15.10 3.33
CA SER A 30 -4.69 -13.87 3.49
C SER A 30 -5.99 -14.20 4.23
N LEU A 31 -6.40 -13.34 5.15
CA LEU A 31 -7.68 -13.47 5.86
C LEU A 31 -8.86 -12.97 4.99
N GLY A 32 -8.57 -12.40 3.82
CA GLY A 32 -9.54 -11.88 2.86
C GLY A 32 -8.97 -10.73 2.03
N GLU A 33 -9.72 -10.28 1.03
CA GLU A 33 -9.38 -9.12 0.21
C GLU A 33 -10.35 -7.97 0.48
N VAL A 34 -9.83 -6.75 0.50
CA VAL A 34 -10.60 -5.52 0.67
C VAL A 34 -10.07 -4.45 -0.26
N ASN A 35 -10.93 -3.51 -0.65
CA ASN A 35 -10.50 -2.32 -1.36
C ASN A 35 -10.38 -1.11 -0.43
N TYR A 36 -9.69 -0.06 -0.89
CA TYR A 36 -9.48 1.15 -0.09
C TYR A 36 -10.79 1.88 0.22
N ALA A 37 -11.81 1.76 -0.61
CA ALA A 37 -13.12 2.36 -0.34
C ALA A 37 -13.80 1.72 0.88
N GLN A 38 -13.74 0.39 0.99
CA GLN A 38 -14.20 -0.35 2.17
C GLN A 38 -13.40 0.03 3.41
N LEU A 39 -12.07 0.10 3.31
CA LEU A 39 -11.21 0.50 4.43
C LEU A 39 -11.53 1.92 4.92
N LYS A 40 -11.83 2.86 4.01
CA LYS A 40 -12.21 4.24 4.36
C LYS A 40 -13.63 4.36 4.93
N SER A 41 -14.47 3.34 4.80
CA SER A 41 -15.81 3.33 5.41
C SER A 41 -15.79 3.26 6.94
N GLY A 42 -14.65 2.83 7.52
CA GLY A 42 -14.43 2.72 8.97
C GLY A 42 -14.72 1.33 9.56
N GLU A 43 -15.24 0.39 8.76
CA GLU A 43 -15.51 -0.99 9.19
C GLU A 43 -15.42 -1.97 8.02
N ILE A 44 -14.90 -3.17 8.27
CA ILE A 44 -14.94 -4.31 7.33
C ILE A 44 -15.43 -5.58 8.04
N THR A 45 -15.78 -6.60 7.27
CA THR A 45 -16.12 -7.93 7.81
C THR A 45 -15.03 -8.93 7.51
N ILE A 46 -14.52 -9.60 8.55
CA ILE A 46 -13.49 -10.63 8.48
C ILE A 46 -14.06 -11.89 9.14
N GLN A 47 -14.19 -12.99 8.38
CA GLN A 47 -14.73 -14.27 8.90
C GLN A 47 -16.07 -14.11 9.66
N GLY A 48 -16.98 -13.29 9.13
CA GLY A 48 -18.30 -13.02 9.73
C GLY A 48 -18.29 -12.05 10.92
N LYS A 49 -17.12 -11.52 11.32
CA LYS A 49 -16.98 -10.52 12.38
C LYS A 49 -16.77 -9.14 11.79
N LYS A 50 -17.50 -8.15 12.30
CA LYS A 50 -17.26 -6.73 12.02
C LYS A 50 -16.03 -6.25 12.77
N VAL A 51 -15.12 -5.58 12.06
CA VAL A 51 -13.84 -5.10 12.57
C VAL A 51 -13.67 -3.64 12.15
N PRO A 52 -13.41 -2.71 13.09
CA PRO A 52 -13.18 -1.31 12.75
C PRO A 52 -11.88 -1.16 11.98
N THR A 53 -11.86 -0.26 11.00
CA THR A 53 -10.66 0.09 10.25
C THR A 53 -10.15 1.47 10.63
N GLY A 54 -8.83 1.64 10.55
CA GLY A 54 -8.16 2.88 10.83
C GLY A 54 -6.85 2.99 10.08
N ASN A 55 -6.50 4.21 9.74
CA ASN A 55 -5.22 4.58 9.13
C ASN A 55 -4.14 4.73 10.21
N LEU A 56 -2.93 4.24 9.94
CA LEU A 56 -1.77 4.42 10.84
C LEU A 56 -1.30 5.87 10.95
N SER A 57 -1.52 6.67 9.91
CA SER A 57 -1.14 8.07 9.82
C SER A 57 -2.32 8.94 9.42
N SER A 58 -2.43 10.16 9.95
CA SER A 58 -3.53 11.09 9.67
C SER A 58 -3.77 11.34 8.17
N TYR A 59 -4.94 10.93 7.68
CA TYR A 59 -5.34 11.13 6.29
C TYR A 59 -5.55 12.62 5.94
N PRO A 60 -6.22 13.44 6.78
CA PRO A 60 -6.33 14.88 6.51
C PRO A 60 -4.97 15.56 6.38
N LYS A 61 -4.01 15.21 7.24
CA LYS A 61 -2.66 15.76 7.17
C LYS A 61 -1.92 15.30 5.92
N ALA A 62 -2.09 14.04 5.51
CA ALA A 62 -1.51 13.55 4.26
C ALA A 62 -2.04 14.31 3.03
N VAL A 63 -3.35 14.61 2.99
CA VAL A 63 -3.95 15.42 1.90
C VAL A 63 -3.44 16.86 1.91
N GLU A 64 -3.29 17.48 3.08
CA GLU A 64 -2.69 18.81 3.22
C GLU A 64 -1.27 18.84 2.63
N ILE A 65 -0.41 17.91 3.06
CA ILE A 65 0.98 17.82 2.58
C ILE A 65 1.02 17.59 1.06
N ALA A 66 0.17 16.71 0.53
CA ALA A 66 0.11 16.44 -0.90
C ALA A 66 -0.28 17.68 -1.72
N ASN A 67 -1.21 18.50 -1.22
CA ASN A 67 -1.61 19.75 -1.87
C ASN A 67 -0.51 20.81 -1.80
N THR A 68 0.20 20.91 -0.66
CA THR A 68 1.35 21.81 -0.54
C THR A 68 2.45 21.46 -1.54
N LEU A 69 2.83 20.18 -1.63
CA LEU A 69 3.83 19.73 -2.60
C LEU A 69 3.39 19.98 -4.04
N LYS A 70 2.11 19.73 -4.36
CA LYS A 70 1.53 20.02 -5.67
C LYS A 70 1.67 21.50 -6.04
N GLU A 71 1.47 22.41 -5.09
CA GLU A 71 1.60 23.84 -5.35
C GLU A 71 3.05 24.23 -5.61
N TRP A 72 4.01 23.75 -4.81
CA TRP A 72 5.45 23.99 -5.06
C TRP A 72 5.90 23.49 -6.44
N ILE A 73 5.41 22.32 -6.88
CA ILE A 73 5.68 21.80 -8.21
C ILE A 73 5.13 22.73 -9.31
N LYS A 74 3.91 23.25 -9.13
CA LYS A 74 3.29 24.14 -10.11
C LYS A 74 3.96 25.51 -10.18
N GLN A 75 4.51 25.99 -9.06
CA GLN A 75 5.22 27.26 -8.98
C GLN A 75 6.67 27.17 -9.51
N GLY A 76 7.23 25.96 -9.61
CA GLY A 76 8.62 25.75 -10.00
C GLY A 76 9.60 25.80 -8.82
N ASP A 77 9.10 25.96 -7.60
CA ASP A 77 9.89 25.91 -6.36
C ASP A 77 10.34 24.49 -6.03
N PHE A 78 9.67 23.48 -6.58
CA PHE A 78 10.05 22.07 -6.50
C PHE A 78 10.10 21.44 -7.89
N LEU A 79 11.26 20.95 -8.30
CA LEU A 79 11.47 20.33 -9.61
C LEU A 79 11.44 18.80 -9.51
N LEU A 80 10.76 18.15 -10.45
CA LEU A 80 10.76 16.70 -10.57
C LEU A 80 11.98 16.25 -11.38
N SER A 81 12.64 15.17 -10.95
CA SER A 81 13.70 14.55 -11.74
C SER A 81 13.10 13.74 -12.90
N GLU A 82 13.92 13.50 -13.92
CA GLU A 82 13.61 12.46 -14.89
C GLU A 82 13.51 11.09 -14.19
N PRO A 83 12.73 10.14 -14.74
CA PRO A 83 12.70 8.78 -14.23
C PRO A 83 14.09 8.15 -14.20
N VAL A 84 14.52 7.63 -13.04
CA VAL A 84 15.85 7.03 -12.90
C VAL A 84 15.92 5.65 -13.57
N ALA A 85 14.95 4.79 -13.29
CA ALA A 85 14.81 3.46 -13.88
C ALA A 85 13.38 2.95 -13.69
N TYR A 86 12.93 2.06 -14.58
CA TYR A 86 11.67 1.36 -14.42
C TYR A 86 11.80 0.20 -13.42
N LEU A 87 10.76 -0.04 -12.63
CA LEU A 87 10.68 -1.26 -11.81
C LEU A 87 10.47 -2.48 -12.72
N PRO A 88 11.03 -3.66 -12.36
CA PRO A 88 10.77 -4.88 -13.11
C PRO A 88 9.27 -5.18 -13.12
N GLY A 89 8.70 -5.30 -14.32
CA GLY A 89 7.29 -5.66 -14.48
C GLY A 89 7.04 -7.15 -14.23
N PRO A 90 5.77 -7.58 -14.12
CA PRO A 90 5.40 -8.98 -13.91
C PRO A 90 5.98 -9.94 -14.96
N GLU A 91 6.19 -9.46 -16.18
CA GLU A 91 6.75 -10.18 -17.32
C GLU A 91 8.24 -10.56 -17.16
N THR A 92 8.94 -9.90 -16.23
CA THR A 92 10.38 -10.11 -16.02
C THR A 92 10.70 -11.40 -15.25
N GLY A 93 9.69 -12.05 -14.67
CA GLY A 93 9.88 -13.21 -13.78
C GLY A 93 10.55 -12.86 -12.45
N TYR A 94 10.68 -11.58 -12.11
CA TYR A 94 11.21 -11.15 -10.81
C TYR A 94 10.26 -11.59 -9.69
N THR A 95 10.76 -12.37 -8.74
CA THR A 95 9.99 -12.89 -7.61
C THR A 95 10.59 -12.49 -6.27
N PHE A 96 9.75 -12.46 -5.24
CA PHE A 96 10.21 -12.26 -3.87
C PHE A 96 11.13 -13.41 -3.44
N LYS A 97 12.33 -13.07 -2.96
CA LYS A 97 13.29 -14.03 -2.39
C LYS A 97 13.37 -13.78 -0.88
N PRO A 98 12.79 -14.65 -0.04
CA PRO A 98 12.87 -14.47 1.41
C PRO A 98 14.33 -14.56 1.88
N LEU A 99 14.68 -13.74 2.87
CA LEU A 99 15.95 -13.86 3.57
C LEU A 99 15.93 -15.18 4.37
N LYS A 100 16.86 -16.08 4.05
CA LYS A 100 17.08 -17.29 4.84
C LYS A 100 18.15 -17.00 5.87
N GLU A 101 17.73 -16.70 7.09
CA GLU A 101 18.65 -16.50 8.20
C GLU A 101 19.36 -17.82 8.55
N ARG A 102 20.66 -17.73 8.83
CA ARG A 102 21.44 -18.86 9.32
C ARG A 102 21.10 -19.08 10.80
N PRO A 103 20.96 -20.32 11.29
CA PRO A 103 20.81 -20.58 12.72
C PRO A 103 21.94 -19.92 13.51
N LEU A 104 21.61 -19.33 14.65
CA LEU A 104 22.60 -18.95 15.65
C LEU A 104 23.09 -20.23 16.32
N GLU A 105 24.41 -20.42 16.38
CA GLU A 105 25.05 -21.50 17.14
C GLU A 105 24.94 -21.26 18.65
#